data_AF-B4WU54-F1
#
_entry.id   AF-B4WU54-F1
#
_cell.length_a   1.000
_cell.length_b   1.000
_cell.length_c   1.000
_cell.angle_alpha   90.00
_cell.angle_beta   90.00
_cell.angle_gamma   90.00
#
_symmetry.space_group_name_H-M   'P 1'
#
loop_
_entity.id
_entity.type
_entity.pdbx_description
1 polymer ?
#
loop_
_entity_poly.entity_id
_entity_poly.type
_entity_poly.pdbx_seq_one_letter_code
_entity_poly.pdbx_strand_id
1 'polypeptide(L)'
;MKLLEIQSSVRQDGSVSRALSNEFVQSCQSCRTAGAQIQHRQRDVGTKPPAHPNALWTQANYTPPEARSPEMTNALSVSEN
;
A
#
# COMPACT_ATOMS: atom_id res chain seq x y z
N MET A 1 12.90 -12.38 -1.54
CA MET A 1 12.76 -11.01 -0.97
C MET A 1 11.30 -10.57 -1.06
N LYS A 2 10.77 -9.78 -0.13
CA LYS A 2 9.44 -9.14 -0.25
C LYS A 2 9.63 -7.69 -0.69
N LEU A 3 8.93 -7.27 -1.74
CA LEU A 3 8.98 -5.92 -2.30
C LEU A 3 7.58 -5.33 -2.35
N LEU A 4 7.36 -4.20 -1.67
CA LEU A 4 6.14 -3.41 -1.77
C LEU A 4 6.44 -2.14 -2.56
N GLU A 5 5.84 -2.01 -3.73
CA GLU A 5 5.94 -0.82 -4.56
C GLU A 5 4.76 0.11 -4.29
N ILE A 6 5.06 1.36 -3.92
CA ILE A 6 4.06 2.40 -3.70
C ILE A 6 4.11 3.40 -4.84
N GLN A 7 3.09 3.36 -5.71
CA GLN A 7 2.96 4.32 -6.81
C GLN A 7 2.16 5.53 -6.34
N SER A 8 2.81 6.69 -6.23
CA SER A 8 2.20 7.93 -5.71
C SER A 8 1.89 8.98 -6.78
N SER A 9 2.45 8.85 -7.97
CA SER A 9 2.20 9.81 -9.06
C SER A 9 0.76 9.73 -9.55
N VAL A 10 0.03 10.84 -9.58
CA VAL A 10 -1.34 10.88 -10.16
C VAL A 10 -1.33 10.74 -11.70
N ARG A 11 -0.20 11.01 -12.35
CA ARG A 11 -0.04 10.86 -13.79
C ARG A 11 0.07 9.37 -14.11
N GLN A 12 -0.85 8.86 -14.91
CA GLN A 12 -0.80 7.48 -15.42
C GLN A 12 0.15 7.40 -16.63
N ASP A 13 -0.01 8.33 -17.57
CA ASP A 13 0.86 8.48 -18.73
C ASP A 13 1.95 9.53 -18.52
N GLY A 14 3.13 9.28 -19.08
CA GLY A 14 4.26 10.22 -19.03
C GLY A 14 4.84 10.44 -17.61
N SER A 15 4.53 9.58 -16.65
CA SER A 15 5.10 9.64 -15.31
C SER A 15 6.49 9.01 -15.27
N VAL A 16 7.52 9.85 -15.22
CA VAL A 16 8.92 9.40 -15.14
C VAL A 16 9.17 8.57 -13.88
N SER A 17 8.56 8.92 -12.74
CA SER A 17 8.71 8.15 -11.50
C SER A 17 8.10 6.76 -11.59
N ARG A 18 6.93 6.61 -12.25
CA ARG A 18 6.32 5.29 -12.52
C ARG A 18 7.23 4.46 -13.44
N ALA A 19 7.75 5.07 -14.50
CA ALA A 19 8.64 4.40 -15.44
C ALA A 19 9.92 3.86 -14.77
N LEU A 20 10.58 4.68 -13.94
CA LEU A 20 11.79 4.28 -13.22
C LEU A 20 11.51 3.20 -12.17
N SER A 21 10.41 3.29 -11.43
CA SER A 21 10.01 2.25 -10.47
C SER A 21 9.73 0.92 -11.16
N ASN A 22 9.03 0.95 -12.31
CA ASN A 22 8.76 -0.24 -13.10
C ASN A 22 10.05 -0.90 -13.61
N GLU A 23 11.01 -0.11 -14.10
CA GLU A 23 12.32 -0.63 -14.53
C GLU A 23 13.04 -1.32 -13.37
N PHE A 24 13.09 -0.68 -12.19
CA PHE A 24 13.72 -1.25 -11.00
C PHE A 24 13.08 -2.60 -10.61
N VAL A 25 11.74 -2.68 -10.60
CA VAL A 25 11.00 -3.91 -10.28
C VAL A 25 11.32 -5.02 -11.29
N GLN A 26 11.36 -4.70 -12.58
CA GLN A 26 11.69 -5.67 -13.65
C GLN A 26 13.12 -6.18 -13.52
N SER A 27 14.07 -5.27 -13.27
CA SER A 27 15.48 -5.61 -13.04
C SER A 27 15.64 -6.49 -11.80
N CYS A 28 14.95 -6.17 -10.71
CA CYS A 28 14.89 -7.00 -9.52
C CYS A 28 14.36 -8.41 -9.81
N GLN A 29 13.23 -8.54 -10.51
CA GLN A 29 12.63 -9.84 -10.86
C GLN A 29 13.51 -10.67 -11.79
N SER A 30 14.30 -10.01 -12.65
CA SER A 30 15.20 -10.64 -13.61
C SER A 30 16.53 -11.07 -12.96
N CYS A 31 16.96 -10.39 -11.90
CA CYS A 31 18.10 -10.80 -11.07
C CYS A 31 17.76 -12.09 -10.31
N ARG A 32 18.02 -13.24 -10.95
CA ARG A 32 18.08 -14.57 -10.32
C ARG A 32 19.30 -14.68 -9.39
N THR A 33 19.36 -13.88 -8.34
CA THR A 33 20.38 -14.08 -7.30
C THR A 33 19.96 -15.30 -6.47
N ALA A 34 20.60 -16.44 -6.72
CA ALA A 34 20.58 -17.65 -5.89
C ALA A 34 19.19 -18.16 -5.43
N GLY A 35 18.25 -18.36 -6.36
CA GLY A 35 16.99 -19.09 -6.10
C GLY A 35 15.95 -18.35 -5.27
N ALA A 36 16.18 -17.08 -4.90
CA ALA A 36 15.23 -16.30 -4.13
C ALA A 36 14.19 -15.60 -5.03
N GLN A 37 13.00 -16.18 -5.16
CA GLN A 37 11.87 -15.51 -5.81
C GLN A 37 11.53 -14.19 -5.07
N ILE A 38 11.32 -13.12 -5.83
CA ILE A 38 10.81 -11.86 -5.27
C ILE A 38 9.29 -11.95 -5.17
N GLN A 39 8.76 -11.74 -3.97
CA GLN A 39 7.34 -11.55 -3.72
C GLN A 39 7.04 -10.06 -3.85
N HIS A 40 6.59 -9.65 -5.03
CA HIS A 40 6.25 -8.25 -5.33
C HIS A 40 4.75 -8.01 -5.13
N ARG A 41 4.41 -6.89 -4.48
CA ARG A 41 3.06 -6.33 -4.43
C ARG A 41 3.12 -4.85 -4.78
N GLN A 42 2.13 -4.37 -5.52
CA GLN A 42 1.99 -2.96 -5.87
C GLN A 42 0.77 -2.37 -5.15
N ARG A 43 0.93 -1.16 -4.61
CA ARG A 43 -0.17 -0.32 -4.12
C ARG A 43 -0.12 1.03 -4.81
N ASP A 44 -1.14 1.33 -5.60
CA ASP A 44 -1.26 2.61 -6.30
C ASP A 44 -2.10 3.58 -5.47
N VAL A 45 -1.43 4.53 -4.81
CA VAL A 45 -2.09 5.59 -4.04
C VAL A 45 -2.31 6.86 -4.86
N GLY A 46 -1.73 6.95 -6.07
CA GLY A 46 -1.97 8.05 -7.01
C GLY A 46 -3.32 7.95 -7.71
N THR A 47 -3.77 6.74 -8.04
CA THR A 47 -5.07 6.50 -8.68
C THR A 47 -6.14 5.99 -7.71
N LYS A 48 -5.74 5.27 -6.66
CA LYS A 48 -6.63 4.73 -5.62
C LYS A 48 -6.13 5.15 -4.23
N PRO A 49 -6.20 6.45 -3.89
CA PRO A 49 -5.78 6.92 -2.58
C PRO A 49 -6.65 6.28 -1.49
N PRO A 50 -6.08 6.02 -0.30
CA PRO A 50 -6.89 5.67 0.86
C PRO A 50 -7.82 6.84 1.23
N ALA A 51 -8.92 6.53 1.92
CA ALA A 51 -9.75 7.56 2.52
C ALA A 51 -8.93 8.39 3.53
N HIS A 52 -9.24 9.68 3.63
CA HIS A 52 -8.64 10.51 4.67
C HIS A 52 -9.06 10.00 6.06
N PRO A 53 -8.15 10.00 7.04
CA PRO A 53 -8.52 9.79 8.43
C PRO A 53 -9.61 10.78 8.85
N ASN A 54 -10.60 10.29 9.59
CA ASN A 54 -11.67 11.10 10.18
C ASN A 54 -11.72 10.86 11.70
N ALA A 55 -12.57 11.61 12.40
CA ALA A 55 -12.67 11.53 13.86
C ALA A 55 -12.97 10.11 14.36
N LEU A 56 -13.88 9.37 13.71
CA LEU A 56 -14.23 8.01 14.09
C LEU A 56 -13.07 7.04 13.87
N TRP A 57 -12.38 7.14 12.72
CA TRP A 57 -11.18 6.35 12.42
C TRP A 57 -10.09 6.61 13.47
N THR A 58 -9.83 7.88 13.79
CA THR A 58 -8.83 8.26 14.81
C THR A 58 -9.20 7.70 16.18
N GLN A 59 -10.45 7.87 16.62
CA GLN A 59 -10.93 7.32 17.88
C GLN A 59 -10.78 5.80 17.92
N ALA A 60 -11.21 5.11 16.86
CA ALA A 60 -11.11 3.66 16.74
C ALA A 60 -9.66 3.18 16.80
N ASN A 61 -8.75 3.84 16.08
CA ASN A 61 -7.33 3.48 16.00
C ASN A 61 -6.63 3.53 17.36
N TYR A 62 -7.07 4.43 18.26
CA TYR A 62 -6.52 4.58 19.61
C TYR A 62 -7.36 3.92 20.71
N THR A 63 -8.49 3.29 20.37
CA THR A 63 -9.28 2.48 21.30
C THR A 63 -8.76 1.04 21.29
N PRO A 64 -8.48 0.42 22.46
CA PRO A 64 -8.08 -0.99 22.53
C PRO A 64 -9.08 -1.89 21.81
N PRO A 65 -8.64 -2.93 21.07
CA PRO A 65 -9.52 -3.78 20.28
C PRO A 65 -10.74 -4.33 21.04
N GLU A 66 -10.54 -4.72 22.29
CA GLU A 66 -11.57 -5.24 23.20
C GLU A 66 -12.64 -4.21 23.62
N ALA A 67 -12.35 -2.91 23.44
CA ALA A 67 -13.22 -1.80 23.78
C ALA A 67 -13.83 -1.10 22.57
N ARG A 68 -13.53 -1.55 21.34
CA ARG A 68 -14.04 -0.95 20.10
C ARG A 68 -15.52 -1.29 19.92
N SER A 69 -16.31 -0.29 19.54
CA SER A 69 -17.68 -0.52 19.07
C SER A 69 -17.66 -1.18 17.68
N PRO A 70 -18.78 -1.79 17.23
CA PRO A 70 -18.90 -2.29 15.87
C PRO A 70 -18.60 -1.24 14.79
N GLU A 71 -19.00 0.02 15.01
CA GLU A 71 -18.72 1.13 14.11
C GLU A 71 -17.23 1.47 14.03
N MET A 72 -16.51 1.38 15.15
CA MET A 72 -15.06 1.56 15.20
C MET A 72 -14.33 0.47 14.40
N THR A 73 -14.72 -0.79 14.59
CA THR A 73 -14.18 -1.91 13.81
C THR A 73 -14.44 -1.73 12.32
N ASN A 74 -15.66 -1.32 11.95
CA ASN A 74 -15.99 -1.04 10.56
C ASN A 74 -15.18 0.13 9.98
N ALA A 75 -14.96 1.19 10.77
CA ALA A 75 -14.14 2.34 10.36
C ALA A 75 -12.67 1.95 10.08
N LEU A 76 -12.14 0.95 10.79
CA LEU A 76 -10.77 0.44 10.60
C LEU A 76 -10.65 -0.68 9.56
N SER A 77 -11.76 -1.18 9.02
CA SER A 77 -11.77 -2.35 8.12
C SER A 77 -10.81 -2.22 6.93
N VAL A 78 -10.62 -1.02 6.39
CA VAL A 78 -9.70 -0.78 5.26
C VAL A 78 -8.22 -0.77 5.68
N SER A 79 -7.94 -0.46 6.95
CA SER A 79 -6.59 -0.30 7.50
C SER A 79 -6.02 -1.59 8.10
N GLU A 80 -6.88 -2.52 8.55
CA GLU A 80 -6.47 -3.75 9.24
C GLU A 80 -6.47 -5.02 8.34
N ASN A 81 -6.58 -4.84 7.01
CA ASN A 81 -6.53 -5.92 6.00
C ASN A 81 -5.11 -6.31 5.57
#